data_AF-A0A1L9S5Y4-F1
#
_entry.id   AF-A0A1L9S5Y4-F1
#
_cell.length_a   1.000
_cell.length_b   1.000
_cell.length_c   1.000
_cell.angle_alpha   90.00
_cell.angle_beta   90.00
_cell.angle_gamma   90.00
#
_symmetry.space_group_name_H-M   'P 1'
#
loop_
_entity.id
_entity.type
_entity.pdbx_description
1 polymer ?
#
loop_
_entity_poly.entity_id
_entity_poly.type
_entity_poly.pdbx_seq_one_letter_code
_entity_poly.pdbx_strand_id
1 'polypeptide(L)'
;MPIDKNSIIYYPSQPDGGLPVENFRRSVEIPVIEDARRLQHRGVHEAHIRPPPGGWNDDRKLGDHVTVEYKGKASEHITTHHVYISKK
;
A
#
# COMPACT_ATOMS: atom_id res chain seq x y z
N MET A 1 -7.98 6.95 16.33
CA MET A 1 -7.85 8.08 15.37
C MET A 1 -7.57 7.47 14.00
N PRO A 2 -8.17 7.96 12.89
CA PRO A 2 -7.89 7.39 11.57
C PRO A 2 -6.40 7.56 11.25
N ILE A 3 -5.84 6.68 10.41
CA ILE A 3 -4.49 6.88 9.87
C ILE A 3 -4.46 8.25 9.19
N ASP A 4 -3.46 9.07 9.51
CA ASP A 4 -3.29 10.36 8.86
C ASP A 4 -2.74 10.13 7.45
N LYS A 5 -3.13 10.96 6.47
CA LYS A 5 -2.58 10.85 5.11
C LYS A 5 -1.06 11.08 5.08
N ASN A 6 -0.52 11.82 6.05
CA ASN A 6 0.91 12.03 6.23
C ASN A 6 1.60 10.82 6.87
N SER A 7 0.85 9.84 7.39
CA SER A 7 1.37 8.58 7.94
C SER A 7 1.40 7.44 6.90
N ILE A 8 1.09 7.75 5.63
CA ILE A 8 1.22 6.83 4.51
C ILE A 8 2.57 7.08 3.84
N ILE A 9 3.47 6.11 3.97
CA ILE A 9 4.82 6.17 3.45
C ILE A 9 4.88 5.33 2.17
N TYR A 10 5.20 5.99 1.07
CA TYR A 10 5.42 5.36 -0.23
C TYR A 10 6.91 5.11 -0.38
N TYR A 11 7.30 3.85 -0.50
CA TYR A 11 8.65 3.52 -0.94
C TYR A 11 8.65 3.47 -2.47
N PRO A 12 9.32 4.42 -3.14
CA PRO A 12 9.47 4.31 -4.57
C PRO A 12 10.33 3.08 -4.86
N SER A 13 9.78 2.13 -5.59
CA SER A 13 10.58 1.41 -6.57
C SER A 13 9.74 1.51 -7.84
N GLN A 14 10.28 2.07 -8.91
CA GLN A 14 11.22 1.35 -9.77
C GLN A 14 12.27 2.29 -10.39
N PRO A 15 13.49 1.79 -10.65
CA PRO A 15 14.48 2.44 -11.50
C PRO A 15 14.11 2.45 -13.01
N ASP A 16 13.06 1.76 -13.45
CA ASP A 16 12.74 1.60 -14.88
C ASP A 16 11.23 1.56 -15.13
N GLY A 17 10.65 2.64 -15.68
CA GLY A 17 9.40 2.59 -16.46
C GLY A 17 8.04 2.48 -15.74
N GLY A 18 7.98 2.52 -14.41
CA GLY A 18 6.72 2.51 -13.66
C GLY A 18 5.86 3.78 -13.86
N LEU A 19 4.55 3.68 -13.60
CA LEU A 19 3.61 4.82 -13.61
C LEU A 19 4.16 5.98 -12.77
N PRO A 20 3.93 7.26 -13.15
CA PRO A 20 4.34 8.39 -12.33
C PRO A 20 3.78 8.24 -10.91
N VAL A 21 4.62 8.48 -9.91
CA VAL A 21 4.32 8.27 -8.47
C VAL A 21 2.98 8.87 -8.06
N GLU A 22 2.55 9.97 -8.70
CA GLU A 22 1.25 10.60 -8.47
C GLU A 22 0.04 9.74 -8.92
N ASN A 23 0.10 9.11 -10.10
CA ASN A 23 -0.97 8.25 -10.59
C ASN A 23 -1.05 6.95 -9.81
N PHE A 24 0.12 6.41 -9.45
CA PHE A 24 0.24 5.27 -8.56
C PHE A 24 -0.38 5.60 -7.21
N ARG A 25 0.06 6.70 -6.57
CA ARG A 25 -0.46 7.19 -5.29
C ARG A 25 -1.97 7.34 -5.30
N ARG A 26 -2.55 7.99 -6.32
CA ARG A 26 -4.03 8.13 -6.41
C ARG A 26 -4.75 6.80 -6.46
N SER A 27 -4.18 5.80 -7.14
CA SER A 27 -4.81 4.49 -7.32
C SER A 27 -4.74 3.62 -6.07
N VAL A 28 -3.73 3.81 -5.21
CA VAL A 28 -3.56 3.02 -3.99
C VAL A 28 -3.96 3.74 -2.70
N GLU A 29 -3.99 5.07 -2.68
CA GLU A 29 -4.23 5.84 -1.44
C GLU A 29 -5.62 5.59 -0.87
N ILE A 30 -6.65 5.56 -1.73
CA ILE A 30 -8.04 5.29 -1.31
C ILE A 30 -8.19 3.89 -0.69
N PRO A 31 -7.81 2.78 -1.38
CA PRO A 31 -7.95 1.45 -0.79
C PRO A 31 -7.10 1.27 0.47
N VAL A 32 -5.90 1.88 0.52
CA VAL A 32 -5.03 1.83 1.71
C VAL A 32 -5.69 2.53 2.91
N ILE A 33 -6.32 3.69 2.70
CA ILE A 33 -7.04 4.42 3.75
C ILE A 33 -8.26 3.62 4.23
N GLU A 34 -9.05 3.06 3.30
CA GLU A 34 -10.22 2.26 3.66
C GLU A 34 -9.82 1.04 4.50
N ASP A 35 -8.75 0.36 4.11
CA ASP A 35 -8.27 -0.80 4.81
C ASP A 35 -7.64 -0.46 6.18
N ALA A 36 -6.88 0.64 6.25
CA ALA A 36 -6.40 1.19 7.52
C ALA A 36 -7.55 1.57 8.48
N ARG A 37 -8.67 2.10 7.96
CA ARG A 37 -9.87 2.39 8.78
C ARG A 37 -10.46 1.11 9.34
N ARG A 38 -10.49 0.02 8.56
CA ARG A 38 -10.93 -1.30 9.06
C ARG A 38 -10.00 -1.83 10.13
N LEU A 39 -8.69 -1.62 9.99
CA LEU A 39 -7.68 -2.07 10.95
C LEU A 39 -7.45 -1.10 12.13
N GLN A 40 -8.17 0.01 12.20
CA GLN A 40 -8.03 1.01 13.27
C GLN A 40 -8.20 0.40 14.67
N HIS A 41 -9.11 -0.57 14.83
CA HIS A 41 -9.34 -1.26 16.09
C HIS A 41 -8.12 -2.10 16.55
N ARG A 42 -7.17 -2.38 15.65
CA ARG A 42 -5.91 -3.08 15.94
C ARG A 42 -4.75 -2.13 16.27
N GLY A 43 -5.00 -0.82 16.31
CA GLY A 43 -3.98 0.17 16.60
C GLY A 43 -3.13 0.56 15.39
N VAL A 44 -3.62 0.39 14.16
CA VAL A 44 -2.92 0.88 12.96
C VAL A 44 -2.79 2.39 12.99
N HIS A 45 -1.55 2.85 12.79
CA HIS A 45 -1.15 4.26 12.79
C HIS A 45 -0.31 4.65 11.59
N GLU A 46 0.37 3.70 10.93
CA GLU A 46 1.21 3.94 9.76
C GLU A 46 0.97 2.88 8.68
N ALA A 47 1.16 3.25 7.42
CA ALA A 47 1.06 2.34 6.27
C ALA A 47 2.27 2.51 5.36
N HIS A 48 3.00 1.43 5.14
CA HIS A 48 4.21 1.38 4.32
C HIS A 48 3.88 0.66 3.02
N ILE A 49 3.80 1.42 1.93
CA ILE A 49 3.48 0.87 0.62
C ILE A 49 4.79 0.57 -0.10
N ARG A 50 4.96 -0.69 -0.47
CA ARG A 50 6.12 -1.21 -1.18
C ARG A 50 5.67 -1.90 -2.47
N PRO A 51 6.51 -1.90 -3.51
CA PRO A 51 6.29 -2.77 -4.64
C PRO A 51 6.32 -4.24 -4.17
N PRO A 52 5.67 -5.13 -4.92
CA PRO A 52 5.64 -6.53 -4.56
C PRO A 52 7.07 -7.12 -4.62
N PRO A 53 7.38 -8.08 -3.74
CA PRO A 53 8.66 -8.76 -3.78
C PRO A 53 8.84 -9.45 -5.13
N GLY A 54 10.03 -9.29 -5.74
CA GLY A 54 10.35 -9.89 -7.04
C GLY A 54 10.11 -11.40 -7.03
N GLY A 55 9.36 -11.89 -8.02
CA GLY A 55 8.95 -13.31 -8.12
C GLY A 55 7.48 -13.56 -7.81
N TRP A 56 6.73 -12.58 -7.31
CA TRP A 56 5.27 -12.60 -7.43
C TRP A 56 4.89 -12.34 -8.88
N ASN A 57 4.48 -13.39 -9.58
CA ASN A 57 3.99 -13.29 -10.95
C ASN A 57 2.84 -12.28 -10.98
N ASP A 58 2.99 -11.26 -11.82
CA ASP A 58 1.88 -10.51 -12.40
C ASP A 58 0.91 -11.52 -13.00
N ASP A 59 -0.06 -11.96 -12.19
CA ASP A 59 -1.21 -12.66 -12.73
C ASP A 59 -1.87 -11.67 -13.68
N ARG A 60 -1.64 -11.86 -14.98
CA ARG A 60 -2.03 -10.90 -16.04
C ARG A 60 -3.52 -10.53 -15.99
N LYS A 61 -4.33 -11.28 -15.23
CA LYS A 61 -5.75 -11.04 -14.99
C LYS A 61 -6.04 -10.07 -13.83
N LEU A 62 -5.14 -9.96 -12.83
CA LEU A 62 -5.37 -9.18 -11.61
C LEU A 62 -4.69 -7.80 -11.62
N GLY A 63 -3.79 -7.54 -12.57
CA GLY A 63 -3.15 -6.23 -12.76
C GLY A 63 -1.94 -5.99 -11.85
N ASP A 64 -1.43 -4.76 -11.89
CA ASP A 64 -0.36 -4.30 -10.99
C ASP A 64 -0.85 -4.41 -9.54
N HIS A 65 0.00 -4.82 -8.62
CA HIS A 65 -0.35 -4.90 -7.20
C HIS A 65 0.75 -4.34 -6.33
N VAL A 66 0.39 -3.94 -5.12
CA VAL A 66 1.32 -3.37 -4.14
C VAL A 66 1.19 -4.09 -2.83
N THR A 67 2.30 -4.14 -2.10
CA THR A 67 2.32 -4.67 -0.75
C THR A 67 2.21 -3.51 0.22
N VAL A 68 1.20 -3.56 1.09
CA VAL A 68 0.93 -2.54 2.09
C VAL A 68 1.16 -3.15 3.46
N GLU A 69 2.17 -2.66 4.15
CA GLU A 69 2.46 -3.08 5.52
C GLU A 69 1.86 -2.05 6.49
N TYR A 70 0.94 -2.49 7.33
CA TYR A 70 0.34 -1.67 8.38
C TYR A 70 1.10 -1.82 9.68
N LYS A 71 1.42 -0.68 10.27
CA LYS A 71 2.15 -0.60 11.54
C LYS A 71 1.39 0.17 12.59
N GLY A 72 1.67 -0.17 13.84
CA GLY A 72 1.14 0.54 14.99
C GLY A 72 2.04 1.70 15.42
N LYS A 73 1.74 2.28 16.58
CA LYS A 73 2.31 3.57 17.00
C LYS A 73 3.80 3.51 17.36
N ALA A 74 4.32 2.35 17.78
CA ALA A 74 5.75 2.16 18.01
C ALA A 74 6.44 1.51 16.79
N SER A 75 5.84 1.67 15.60
CA SER A 75 6.26 1.07 14.34
C SER A 75 6.32 -0.47 14.37
N GLU A 76 5.60 -1.11 15.30
CA GLU A 76 5.39 -2.56 15.28
C GLU A 76 4.56 -2.98 14.06
N HIS A 77 4.94 -4.08 13.41
CA HIS A 77 4.17 -4.65 12.31
C HIS A 77 2.85 -5.22 12.85
N ILE A 78 1.72 -4.84 12.25
CA ILE A 78 0.39 -5.36 12.59
C ILE A 78 -0.03 -6.41 11.56
N THR A 79 0.02 -6.06 10.28
CA THR A 79 -0.38 -6.94 9.18
C THR A 79 0.17 -6.44 7.85
N THR A 80 0.19 -7.32 6.85
CA THR A 80 0.54 -6.98 5.46
C THR A 80 -0.57 -7.40 4.53
N HIS A 81 -1.08 -6.45 3.74
CA HIS A 81 -2.13 -6.67 2.76
C HIS A 81 -1.59 -6.42 1.35
N HIS A 82 -2.10 -7.17 0.38
CA HIS A 82 -1.80 -6.95 -1.04
C HIS A 82 -2.98 -6.21 -1.68
N VAL A 83 -2.72 -5.03 -2.23
CA VAL A 83 -3.73 -4.21 -2.91
C VAL A 83 -3.50 -4.30 -4.40
N TYR A 84 -4.47 -4.86 -5.11
CA TYR A 84 -4.45 -4.99 -6.57
C TYR A 84 -5.03 -3.72 -7.20
N ILE A 85 -4.29 -3.15 -8.14
CA ILE A 85 -4.66 -1.99 -8.94
C ILE A 85 -5.15 -2.52 -10.29
N SER A 86 -6.46 -2.57 -10.48
CA SER A 86 -7.03 -2.91 -11.78
C SER A 86 -6.57 -1.88 -12.83
N LYS A 87 -5.91 -2.36 -13.89
CA LYS A 87 -5.62 -1.54 -15.08
C LYS A 87 -6.96 -1.16 -15.71
N LYS A 88 -7.34 0.12 -15.63
CA LYS A 88 -8.43 0.68 -16.43
C LYS A 88 -7.96 0.96 -17.84
#